data_AF-A0A0R1VL16-F1
#
_entry.id   AF-A0A0R1VL16-F1
#
_cell.length_a   1.000
_cell.length_b   1.000
_cell.length_c   1.000
_cell.angle_alpha   90.00
_cell.angle_beta   90.00
_cell.angle_gamma   90.00
#
_symmetry.space_group_name_H-M   'P 1'
#
loop_
_entity.id
_entity.type
_entity.pdbx_description
1 polymer ?
#
loop_
_entity_poly.entity_id
_entity_poly.type
_entity_poly.pdbx_seq_one_letter_code
_entity_poly.pdbx_strand_id
1 'polypeptide(L)'
;MKDYCILTINPGSTSTKLAIFDKLKCVATETIQHSAAELADFTSIKAQFPYRLKLVEAFLKHPANLGPALAKFLADQAGIPAFIVNGPSMDEFQDLARLTGKKGVFRQSRLHALNLKETGYQFAKDHDLNYHQLNLIICHLGGGVSVSAHRNGRIIDGNDIAAGDGPMAPTRTGSLSVESVVNLAFSGKYSKKDLFDLNYKTGGFVDLFGTSDVREILAKVKLGDSKAILYWRGFIYQIAKEIGAMYSILHGKVDAILITGGIAHSQEIVTGLKDYCSSFAPIYVYPGEAEMKAMEMGAIRVLEQVEKVKHYTGRPVWSKFEF
;
A
#
# COMPACT_ATOMS: atom_id res chain seq x y z
N MET A 1 -25.33 6.02 -18.34
CA MET A 1 -23.85 5.94 -18.38
C MET A 1 -23.41 6.36 -19.77
N LYS A 2 -22.47 7.29 -19.89
CA LYS A 2 -21.85 7.64 -21.17
C LYS A 2 -20.95 6.47 -21.63
N ASP A 3 -20.76 6.33 -22.95
CA ASP A 3 -19.95 5.25 -23.52
C ASP A 3 -18.45 5.59 -23.40
N TYR A 4 -17.76 4.89 -22.50
CA TYR A 4 -16.33 5.03 -22.27
C TYR A 4 -15.64 3.66 -22.24
N CYS A 5 -14.44 3.61 -22.81
CA CYS A 5 -13.50 2.50 -22.69
C CYS A 5 -12.27 2.98 -21.91
N ILE A 6 -11.84 2.24 -20.89
CA ILE A 6 -10.77 2.63 -19.96
C ILE A 6 -9.62 1.63 -20.06
N LEU A 7 -8.42 2.13 -20.38
CA LEU A 7 -7.17 1.38 -20.26
C LEU A 7 -6.53 1.67 -18.89
N THR A 8 -6.17 0.62 -18.18
CA THR A 8 -5.46 0.68 -16.90
C THR A 8 -4.06 0.11 -17.05
N ILE A 9 -3.07 0.77 -16.43
CA ILE A 9 -1.66 0.40 -16.53
C ILE A 9 -1.09 0.39 -15.10
N ASN A 10 -0.68 -0.79 -14.62
CA ASN A 10 -0.06 -0.95 -13.31
C ASN A 10 1.32 -1.61 -13.41
N PRO A 11 2.42 -0.83 -13.46
CA PRO A 11 3.76 -1.36 -13.39
C PRO A 11 4.12 -1.74 -11.95
N GLY A 12 4.47 -3.02 -11.75
CA GLY A 12 5.05 -3.59 -10.53
C GLY A 12 6.55 -3.87 -10.67
N SER A 13 7.17 -4.43 -9.64
CA SER A 13 8.64 -4.64 -9.60
C SER A 13 9.15 -5.68 -10.59
N THR A 14 8.33 -6.67 -10.92
CA THR A 14 8.69 -7.80 -11.80
C THR A 14 7.67 -8.01 -12.91
N SER A 15 6.65 -7.16 -13.03
CA SER A 15 5.61 -7.29 -14.03
C SER A 15 4.91 -5.96 -14.28
N THR A 16 4.30 -5.79 -15.45
CA THR A 16 3.33 -4.73 -15.74
C THR A 16 1.99 -5.37 -16.05
N LYS A 17 0.95 -5.02 -15.29
CA LYS A 17 -0.42 -5.44 -15.56
C LYS A 17 -1.15 -4.38 -16.38
N LEU A 18 -1.90 -4.83 -17.37
CA LEU A 18 -2.74 -4.02 -18.24
C LEU A 18 -4.16 -4.57 -18.21
N ALA A 19 -5.17 -3.70 -18.23
CA ALA A 19 -6.54 -4.12 -18.51
C ALA A 19 -7.35 -3.05 -19.22
N ILE A 20 -8.24 -3.50 -20.11
CA ILE A 20 -9.21 -2.68 -20.82
C ILE A 20 -10.59 -2.98 -20.25
N PHE A 21 -11.34 -1.93 -19.94
CA PHE A 21 -12.72 -2.00 -19.47
C PHE A 21 -13.64 -1.27 -20.42
N ASP A 22 -14.73 -1.92 -20.84
CA ASP A 22 -15.87 -1.28 -21.48
C ASP A 22 -16.94 -1.05 -20.41
N LYS A 23 -17.15 0.22 -20.04
CA LYS A 23 -18.02 0.64 -18.92
C LYS A 23 -17.57 0.07 -17.56
N LEU A 24 -18.17 -1.03 -17.11
CA LEU A 24 -17.86 -1.74 -15.86
C LEU A 24 -17.42 -3.19 -16.10
N LYS A 25 -17.26 -3.57 -17.37
CA LYS A 25 -16.92 -4.92 -17.79
C LYS A 25 -15.47 -4.93 -18.23
N CYS A 26 -14.65 -5.73 -17.54
CA CYS A 26 -13.30 -6.02 -18.01
C CYS A 26 -13.38 -6.83 -19.30
N VAL A 27 -12.88 -6.29 -20.41
CA VAL A 27 -12.93 -6.90 -21.74
C VAL A 27 -11.60 -7.52 -22.15
N ALA A 28 -10.48 -7.07 -21.57
CA ALA A 28 -9.17 -7.67 -21.78
C ALA A 28 -8.25 -7.42 -20.57
N THR A 29 -7.39 -8.38 -20.26
CA THR A 29 -6.31 -8.25 -19.28
C THR A 29 -5.04 -8.87 -19.82
N GLU A 30 -3.89 -8.25 -19.58
CA GLU A 30 -2.57 -8.79 -19.91
C GLU A 30 -1.60 -8.53 -18.76
N THR A 31 -0.68 -9.47 -18.50
CA THR A 31 0.40 -9.27 -17.52
C THR A 31 1.71 -9.58 -18.21
N ILE A 32 2.49 -8.52 -18.44
CA ILE A 32 3.83 -8.61 -19.02
C ILE A 32 4.79 -8.86 -17.87
N GLN A 33 5.51 -9.97 -17.88
CA GLN A 33 6.55 -10.27 -16.89
C GLN A 33 7.86 -9.64 -17.35
N HIS A 34 8.58 -8.99 -16.43
CA HIS A 34 9.91 -8.43 -16.69
C HIS A 34 10.95 -9.32 -16.01
N SER A 35 11.90 -9.82 -16.78
CA SER A 35 13.03 -10.57 -16.21
C SER A 35 14.09 -9.60 -15.69
N ALA A 36 14.77 -9.96 -14.60
CA ALA A 36 15.82 -9.11 -14.01
C ALA A 36 17.03 -8.86 -14.94
N ALA A 37 17.10 -9.54 -16.10
CA ALA A 37 18.18 -9.45 -17.08
C ALA A 37 18.00 -8.34 -18.13
N GLU A 38 16.82 -7.70 -18.22
CA GLU A 38 16.44 -6.83 -19.34
C GLU A 38 16.79 -5.33 -19.17
N LEU A 39 17.44 -4.90 -18.09
CA LEU A 39 17.60 -3.47 -17.74
C LEU A 39 19.05 -2.93 -17.74
N ALA A 40 20.01 -3.65 -18.30
CA ALA A 40 21.39 -3.18 -18.41
C ALA A 40 21.66 -2.65 -19.83
N ASP A 41 21.80 -1.32 -19.99
CA ASP A 41 22.81 -0.67 -20.86
C ASP A 41 22.34 0.68 -21.48
N PHE A 42 22.60 1.84 -20.84
CA PHE A 42 22.60 3.15 -21.54
C PHE A 42 23.56 4.20 -20.94
N THR A 43 24.19 5.02 -21.82
CA THR A 43 25.41 5.82 -21.53
C THR A 43 25.51 7.25 -22.16
N SER A 44 24.57 8.18 -21.87
CA SER A 44 24.82 9.61 -21.46
C SER A 44 24.11 10.83 -22.10
N ILE A 45 23.73 11.79 -21.23
CA ILE A 45 23.74 13.27 -21.32
C ILE A 45 24.43 13.75 -20.03
N LYS A 46 25.77 13.76 -20.03
CA LYS A 46 26.57 13.26 -18.88
C LYS A 46 26.73 14.18 -17.65
N ALA A 47 26.63 15.50 -17.78
CA ALA A 47 26.92 16.41 -16.66
C ALA A 47 25.70 16.73 -15.77
N GLN A 48 24.49 16.64 -16.33
CA GLN A 48 23.24 16.71 -15.55
C GLN A 48 22.79 15.34 -15.09
N PHE A 49 23.44 14.29 -15.61
CA PHE A 49 23.08 12.90 -15.38
C PHE A 49 23.07 12.56 -13.90
N PRO A 50 24.08 12.82 -13.05
CA PRO A 50 24.01 12.34 -11.67
C PRO A 50 22.87 12.97 -10.85
N TYR A 51 22.56 14.25 -11.10
CA TYR A 51 21.46 14.96 -10.43
C TYR A 51 20.09 14.56 -10.99
N ARG A 52 19.93 14.57 -12.31
CA ARG A 52 18.67 14.18 -12.98
C ARG A 52 18.42 12.67 -12.88
N LEU A 53 19.45 11.84 -12.97
CA LEU A 53 19.40 10.40 -12.67
C LEU A 53 19.00 10.20 -11.22
N LYS A 54 19.54 10.92 -10.24
CA LYS A 54 19.08 10.77 -8.85
C LYS A 54 17.61 11.18 -8.68
N LEU A 55 17.13 12.19 -9.40
CA LEU A 55 15.71 12.58 -9.43
C LEU A 55 14.84 11.55 -10.16
N VAL A 56 15.32 11.02 -11.28
CA VAL A 56 14.67 9.99 -12.10
C VAL A 56 14.69 8.64 -11.40
N GLU A 57 15.75 8.25 -10.71
CA GLU A 57 15.86 7.07 -9.85
C GLU A 57 14.97 7.23 -8.62
N ALA A 58 14.97 8.40 -7.97
CA ALA A 58 14.04 8.66 -6.88
C ALA A 58 12.58 8.58 -7.34
N PHE A 59 12.31 9.02 -8.57
CA PHE A 59 11.02 8.86 -9.24
C PHE A 59 10.75 7.40 -9.63
N LEU A 60 11.70 6.66 -10.20
CA LEU A 60 11.54 5.28 -10.68
C LEU A 60 11.69 4.22 -9.57
N LYS A 61 12.13 4.60 -8.36
CA LYS A 61 12.31 3.70 -7.22
C LYS A 61 11.08 2.86 -6.90
N HIS A 62 9.89 3.41 -7.17
CA HIS A 62 8.67 2.64 -7.19
C HIS A 62 8.22 2.43 -8.65
N PRO A 63 8.11 1.18 -9.13
CA PRO A 63 7.71 0.88 -10.50
C PRO A 63 6.41 1.57 -10.94
N ALA A 64 5.44 1.70 -10.03
CA ALA A 64 4.18 2.41 -10.28
C ALA A 64 4.35 3.84 -10.82
N ASN A 65 5.48 4.51 -10.58
CA ASN A 65 5.75 5.86 -11.09
C ASN A 65 6.03 5.90 -12.60
N LEU A 66 6.33 4.76 -13.24
CA LEU A 66 6.39 4.65 -14.70
C LEU A 66 4.99 4.72 -15.34
N GLY A 67 3.97 4.24 -14.63
CA GLY A 67 2.59 4.15 -15.12
C GLY A 67 2.03 5.47 -15.63
N PRO A 68 2.11 6.58 -14.85
CA PRO A 68 1.70 7.90 -15.29
C PRO A 68 2.34 8.37 -16.61
N ALA A 69 3.63 8.12 -16.81
CA ALA A 69 4.34 8.55 -18.01
C ALA A 69 3.86 7.77 -19.25
N LEU A 70 3.69 6.45 -19.11
CA LEU A 70 3.14 5.60 -20.17
C LEU A 70 1.70 5.98 -20.50
N ALA A 71 0.86 6.17 -19.49
CA ALA A 71 -0.53 6.58 -19.67
C ALA A 71 -0.63 7.93 -20.39
N LYS A 72 0.19 8.92 -20.00
CA LYS A 72 0.24 10.24 -20.67
C LYS A 72 0.70 10.13 -22.11
N PHE A 73 1.76 9.35 -22.39
CA PHE A 73 2.29 9.15 -23.73
C PHE A 73 1.22 8.57 -24.68
N LEU A 74 0.55 7.49 -24.25
CA LEU A 74 -0.51 6.85 -25.03
C LEU A 74 -1.73 7.78 -25.20
N ALA A 75 -2.10 8.49 -24.15
CA ALA A 75 -3.23 9.41 -24.17
C ALA A 75 -3.00 10.59 -25.13
N ASP A 76 -1.79 11.13 -25.18
CA ASP A 76 -1.41 12.19 -26.12
C ASP A 76 -1.48 11.74 -27.57
N GLN A 77 -1.08 10.49 -27.86
CA GLN A 77 -1.19 9.91 -29.21
C GLN A 77 -2.65 9.71 -29.64
N ALA A 78 -3.52 9.34 -28.69
CA ALA A 78 -4.93 9.07 -28.96
C ALA A 78 -5.86 10.30 -28.80
N GLY A 79 -5.36 11.43 -28.30
CA GLY A 79 -6.17 12.63 -28.05
C GLY A 79 -7.20 12.46 -26.92
N ILE A 80 -6.93 11.59 -25.94
CA ILE A 80 -7.84 11.27 -24.82
C ILE A 80 -7.27 11.76 -23.48
N PRO A 81 -8.07 11.91 -22.42
CA PRO A 81 -7.55 12.26 -21.10
C PRO A 81 -6.82 11.06 -20.44
N ALA A 82 -5.78 11.36 -19.66
CA ALA A 82 -5.11 10.42 -18.77
C ALA A 82 -5.30 10.83 -17.31
N PHE A 83 -5.52 9.84 -16.44
CA PHE A 83 -5.69 10.04 -15.00
C PHE A 83 -4.72 9.16 -14.21
N ILE A 84 -4.38 9.63 -13.00
CA ILE A 84 -3.66 8.85 -11.99
C ILE A 84 -4.60 8.75 -10.80
N VAL A 85 -4.78 7.53 -10.28
CA VAL A 85 -5.68 7.28 -9.16
C VAL A 85 -4.87 6.83 -7.96
N ASN A 86 -4.96 7.58 -6.85
CA ASN A 86 -4.44 7.21 -5.52
C ASN A 86 -3.07 6.51 -5.53
N GLY A 87 -2.06 7.16 -6.14
CA GLY A 87 -0.70 6.62 -6.20
C GLY A 87 -0.09 6.32 -4.82
N PRO A 88 0.99 5.53 -4.76
CA PRO A 88 1.58 5.05 -3.50
C PRO A 88 2.15 6.16 -2.60
N SER A 89 2.43 7.34 -3.17
CA SER A 89 2.91 8.54 -2.47
C SER A 89 1.77 9.51 -2.08
N MET A 90 0.52 9.08 -2.21
CA MET A 90 -0.63 9.86 -1.76
C MET A 90 -0.53 10.10 -0.26
N ASP A 91 -0.73 11.37 0.14
CA ASP A 91 -0.61 11.81 1.51
C ASP A 91 -1.82 12.65 1.90
N GLU A 92 -2.57 12.16 2.88
CA GLU A 92 -3.70 12.86 3.51
C GLU A 92 -3.53 12.96 5.03
N PHE A 93 -2.36 12.62 5.56
CA PHE A 93 -2.08 12.58 6.99
C PHE A 93 -2.33 13.95 7.62
N GLN A 94 -2.95 13.94 8.79
CA GLN A 94 -3.04 15.13 9.64
C GLN A 94 -1.66 15.45 10.25
N ASP A 95 -1.43 16.70 10.62
CA ASP A 95 -0.12 17.15 11.12
C ASP A 95 0.38 16.34 12.33
N LEU A 96 -0.52 15.98 13.25
CA LEU A 96 -0.17 15.17 14.42
C LEU A 96 0.40 13.80 14.04
N ALA A 97 -0.11 13.18 12.97
CA ALA A 97 0.35 11.87 12.49
C ALA A 97 1.77 11.91 11.92
N ARG A 98 2.34 13.10 11.69
CA ARG A 98 3.68 13.30 11.11
C ARG A 98 4.77 13.37 12.17
N LEU A 99 4.40 13.69 13.41
CA LEU A 99 5.36 13.96 14.47
C LEU A 99 6.13 12.71 14.87
N THR A 100 7.40 12.90 15.21
CA THR A 100 8.25 11.90 15.87
C THR A 100 8.96 12.54 17.04
N GLY A 101 9.62 11.73 17.88
CA GLY A 101 10.46 12.23 18.96
C GLY A 101 11.79 12.87 18.52
N LYS A 102 12.07 12.97 17.22
CA LYS A 102 13.37 13.45 16.71
C LYS A 102 13.22 14.66 15.79
N LYS A 103 13.85 15.78 16.17
CA LYS A 103 13.92 17.01 15.33
C LYS A 103 14.38 16.68 13.91
N GLY A 104 13.59 17.14 12.93
CA GLY A 104 13.84 16.97 11.50
C GLY A 104 13.50 15.59 10.94
N VAL A 105 12.94 14.68 11.74
CA VAL A 105 12.47 13.36 11.30
C VAL A 105 10.97 13.29 11.47
N PHE A 106 10.28 12.93 10.40
CA PHE A 106 8.82 12.92 10.35
C PHE A 106 8.32 11.65 9.69
N ARG A 107 7.12 11.21 10.08
CA ARG A 107 6.43 10.09 9.42
C ARG A 107 5.97 10.52 8.02
N GLN A 108 6.00 9.60 7.08
CA GLN A 108 5.56 9.82 5.70
C GLN A 108 4.38 8.90 5.37
N SER A 109 3.44 9.37 4.56
CA SER A 109 2.36 8.52 4.05
C SER A 109 2.86 7.69 2.87
N ARG A 110 3.14 6.41 3.13
CA ARG A 110 3.50 5.42 2.11
C ARG A 110 2.75 4.14 2.42
N LEU A 111 1.62 3.97 1.73
CA LEU A 111 0.60 2.95 2.03
C LEU A 111 0.06 2.38 0.71
N HIS A 112 -0.75 1.33 0.80
CA HIS A 112 -1.51 0.79 -0.34
C HIS A 112 -2.75 1.67 -0.65
N ALA A 113 -2.55 2.99 -0.82
CA ALA A 113 -3.62 4.00 -0.87
C ALA A 113 -4.71 3.69 -1.90
N LEU A 114 -4.33 3.16 -3.07
CA LEU A 114 -5.26 2.72 -4.11
C LEU A 114 -6.26 1.68 -3.58
N ASN A 115 -5.75 0.56 -3.04
CA ASN A 115 -6.58 -0.53 -2.55
C ASN A 115 -7.33 -0.15 -1.27
N LEU A 116 -6.71 0.62 -0.38
CA LEU A 116 -7.34 1.11 0.86
C LEU A 116 -8.57 1.97 0.54
N LYS A 117 -8.43 2.97 -0.34
CA LYS A 117 -9.56 3.82 -0.72
C LYS A 117 -10.61 3.08 -1.53
N GLU A 118 -10.21 2.20 -2.46
CA GLU A 118 -11.18 1.43 -3.23
C GLU A 118 -12.02 0.51 -2.33
N THR A 119 -11.40 -0.13 -1.33
CA THR A 119 -12.13 -0.94 -0.35
C THR A 119 -13.15 -0.10 0.42
N GLY A 120 -12.78 1.13 0.80
CA GLY A 120 -13.71 2.08 1.44
C GLY A 120 -14.88 2.49 0.53
N TYR A 121 -14.62 2.73 -0.76
CA TYR A 121 -15.66 3.03 -1.74
C TYR A 121 -16.58 1.82 -2.00
N GLN A 122 -16.02 0.62 -2.12
CA GLN A 122 -16.77 -0.60 -2.33
C GLN A 122 -17.67 -0.90 -1.13
N PHE A 123 -17.15 -0.78 0.09
CA PHE A 123 -17.96 -0.89 1.31
C PHE A 123 -19.10 0.14 1.34
N ALA A 124 -18.80 1.40 1.06
CA ALA A 124 -19.83 2.43 1.03
C ALA A 124 -20.94 2.08 0.01
N LYS A 125 -20.56 1.62 -1.19
CA LYS A 125 -21.50 1.20 -2.23
C LYS A 125 -22.35 -0.01 -1.81
N ASP A 126 -21.75 -1.05 -1.24
CA ASP A 126 -22.44 -2.30 -0.87
C ASP A 126 -23.45 -2.10 0.28
N HIS A 127 -23.35 -0.97 0.97
CA HIS A 127 -24.21 -0.59 2.09
C HIS A 127 -25.08 0.66 1.80
N ASP A 128 -25.10 1.16 0.56
CA ASP A 128 -25.82 2.38 0.17
C ASP A 128 -25.43 3.63 1.00
N LEU A 129 -24.15 3.72 1.37
CA LEU A 129 -23.55 4.80 2.16
C LEU A 129 -22.63 5.68 1.28
N ASN A 130 -22.25 6.84 1.82
CA ASN A 130 -21.25 7.71 1.22
C ASN A 130 -19.91 7.58 1.96
N TYR A 131 -18.86 7.15 1.25
CA TYR A 131 -17.50 7.02 1.80
C TYR A 131 -16.98 8.31 2.48
N HIS A 132 -17.40 9.49 2.00
CA HIS A 132 -17.01 10.78 2.58
C HIS A 132 -17.74 11.14 3.89
N GLN A 133 -18.64 10.29 4.36
CA GLN A 133 -19.34 10.44 5.65
C GLN A 133 -18.95 9.36 6.66
N LEU A 134 -18.03 8.46 6.29
CA LEU A 134 -17.63 7.32 7.12
C LEU A 134 -16.29 7.51 7.81
N ASN A 135 -16.17 6.92 8.99
CA ASN A 135 -14.95 6.65 9.70
C ASN A 135 -14.63 5.15 9.64
N LEU A 136 -13.58 4.78 8.92
CA LEU A 136 -13.22 3.38 8.68
C LEU A 136 -11.80 3.11 9.16
N ILE A 137 -11.56 1.90 9.66
CA ILE A 137 -10.20 1.36 9.76
C ILE A 137 -10.04 0.36 8.64
N ILE A 138 -9.05 0.54 7.77
CA ILE A 138 -8.86 -0.34 6.61
C ILE A 138 -7.49 -1.00 6.71
N CYS A 139 -7.46 -2.32 6.64
CA CYS A 139 -6.28 -3.16 6.73
C CYS A 139 -6.04 -3.84 5.38
N HIS A 140 -4.97 -3.46 4.68
CA HIS A 140 -4.49 -4.20 3.53
C HIS A 140 -3.41 -5.19 3.97
N LEU A 141 -3.67 -6.49 3.74
CA LEU A 141 -2.82 -7.60 4.13
C LEU A 141 -2.25 -8.29 2.87
N GLY A 142 -1.04 -7.93 2.47
CA GLY A 142 -0.33 -8.49 1.32
C GLY A 142 1.13 -8.76 1.65
N GLY A 143 2.03 -8.65 0.66
CA GLY A 143 3.47 -8.70 0.92
C GLY A 143 3.94 -7.59 1.87
N GLY A 144 3.20 -6.49 1.93
CA GLY A 144 3.26 -5.49 3.00
C GLY A 144 1.93 -5.39 3.73
N VAL A 145 1.97 -4.90 4.96
CA VAL A 145 0.78 -4.69 5.78
C VAL A 145 0.63 -3.22 6.11
N SER A 146 -0.48 -2.63 5.67
CA SER A 146 -0.86 -1.27 6.04
C SER A 146 -2.21 -1.28 6.73
N VAL A 147 -2.31 -0.59 7.85
CA VAL A 147 -3.54 -0.31 8.59
C VAL A 147 -3.68 1.20 8.70
N SER A 148 -4.83 1.73 8.30
CA SER A 148 -5.04 3.18 8.22
C SER A 148 -6.35 3.62 8.82
N ALA A 149 -6.35 4.82 9.42
CA ALA A 149 -7.53 5.51 9.89
C ALA A 149 -8.08 6.40 8.77
N HIS A 150 -9.29 6.09 8.31
CA HIS A 150 -10.02 6.88 7.34
C HIS A 150 -11.08 7.69 8.06
N ARG A 151 -11.04 9.02 7.92
CA ARG A 151 -12.04 9.94 8.47
C ARG A 151 -12.67 10.73 7.34
N ASN A 152 -13.97 10.60 7.14
CA ASN A 152 -14.73 11.31 6.10
C ASN A 152 -14.08 11.15 4.71
N GLY A 153 -13.70 9.91 4.39
CA GLY A 153 -13.04 9.55 3.14
C GLY A 153 -11.57 9.96 2.98
N ARG A 154 -10.93 10.50 4.04
CA ARG A 154 -9.50 10.88 4.06
C ARG A 154 -8.65 9.95 4.92
N ILE A 155 -7.47 9.57 4.44
CA ILE A 155 -6.50 8.78 5.20
C ILE A 155 -5.74 9.70 6.16
N ILE A 156 -6.23 9.86 7.39
CA ILE A 156 -5.67 10.84 8.35
C ILE A 156 -4.45 10.30 9.10
N ASP A 157 -4.27 8.98 9.15
CA ASP A 157 -3.13 8.29 9.76
C ASP A 157 -3.02 6.86 9.23
N GLY A 158 -1.85 6.25 9.42
CA GLY A 158 -1.54 4.86 9.08
C GLY A 158 -0.04 4.58 9.21
N ASN A 159 0.36 3.31 9.20
CA ASN A 159 1.77 2.92 9.36
C ASN A 159 2.59 3.00 8.06
N ASP A 160 3.78 3.59 8.10
CA ASP A 160 4.66 3.73 6.94
C ASP A 160 5.35 2.41 6.55
N ILE A 161 4.69 1.62 5.70
CA ILE A 161 5.15 0.28 5.30
C ILE A 161 6.50 0.29 4.58
N ALA A 162 6.86 1.42 3.97
CA ALA A 162 8.14 1.56 3.30
C ALA A 162 9.24 1.94 4.31
N ALA A 163 8.95 2.69 5.37
CA ALA A 163 9.94 2.95 6.42
C ALA A 163 10.24 1.76 7.32
N GLY A 164 9.45 0.68 7.27
CA GLY A 164 9.52 -0.38 8.30
C GLY A 164 8.70 -0.06 9.54
N ASP A 165 7.62 0.71 9.38
CA ASP A 165 6.69 1.05 10.45
C ASP A 165 5.48 0.10 10.45
N GLY A 166 4.96 -0.21 11.65
CA GLY A 166 3.81 -1.08 11.87
C GLY A 166 4.12 -2.57 11.96
N PRO A 167 3.13 -3.44 11.70
CA PRO A 167 3.27 -4.89 11.85
C PRO A 167 4.36 -5.49 10.95
N MET A 168 4.92 -6.62 11.38
CA MET A 168 5.69 -7.49 10.47
C MET A 168 4.82 -7.89 9.28
N ALA A 169 5.43 -8.21 8.14
CA ALA A 169 4.73 -8.66 6.94
C ALA A 169 5.48 -9.86 6.32
N PRO A 170 4.95 -10.54 5.29
CA PRO A 170 5.66 -11.67 4.70
C PRO A 170 7.08 -11.35 4.20
N THR A 171 7.33 -10.14 3.68
CA THR A 171 8.65 -9.74 3.12
C THR A 171 9.30 -8.58 3.87
N ARG A 172 8.77 -8.16 5.02
CA ARG A 172 9.23 -6.97 5.76
C ARG A 172 9.27 -7.25 7.25
N THR A 173 10.24 -6.67 7.94
CA THR A 173 10.37 -6.82 9.41
C THR A 173 9.22 -6.18 10.17
N GLY A 174 8.62 -5.12 9.64
CA GLY A 174 7.83 -4.19 10.44
C GLY A 174 8.73 -3.43 11.44
N SER A 175 8.11 -2.89 12.48
CA SER A 175 8.81 -2.10 13.50
C SER A 175 9.81 -2.93 14.30
N LEU A 176 11.04 -2.42 14.36
CA LEU A 176 12.09 -2.89 15.25
C LEU A 176 12.43 -1.80 16.28
N SER A 177 12.93 -2.19 17.45
CA SER A 177 13.40 -1.21 18.43
C SER A 177 14.60 -0.45 17.87
N VAL A 178 14.69 0.85 18.14
CA VAL A 178 15.77 1.71 17.64
C VAL A 178 17.14 1.16 18.10
N GLU A 179 17.24 0.73 19.35
CA GLU A 179 18.47 0.13 19.89
C GLU A 179 18.85 -1.15 19.13
N SER A 180 17.89 -2.03 18.84
CA SER A 180 18.14 -3.25 18.05
C SER A 180 18.66 -2.90 16.65
N VAL A 181 18.06 -1.90 15.99
CA VAL A 181 18.51 -1.46 14.66
C VAL A 181 19.93 -0.90 14.71
N VAL A 182 20.26 -0.09 15.72
CA VAL A 182 21.61 0.44 15.93
C VAL A 182 22.60 -0.71 16.16
N ASN A 183 22.27 -1.65 17.04
CA ASN A 183 23.14 -2.80 17.32
C ASN A 183 23.39 -3.66 16.07
N LEU A 184 22.37 -3.88 15.24
CA LEU A 184 22.52 -4.57 13.95
C LEU A 184 23.40 -3.79 12.98
N ALA A 185 23.25 -2.47 12.91
CA ALA A 185 24.03 -1.60 12.02
C ALA A 185 25.52 -1.56 12.38
N PHE A 186 25.86 -1.71 13.66
CA PHE A 186 27.24 -1.66 14.14
C PHE A 186 27.81 -3.03 14.54
N SER A 187 27.10 -4.13 14.27
CA SER A 187 27.58 -5.48 14.62
C SER A 187 28.70 -6.01 13.72
N GLY A 188 29.00 -5.32 12.61
CA GLY A 188 29.90 -5.79 11.55
C GLY A 188 29.31 -6.90 10.66
N LYS A 189 28.06 -7.33 10.90
CA LYS A 189 27.41 -8.42 10.14
C LYS A 189 26.56 -7.95 8.96
N TYR A 190 26.02 -6.73 9.04
CA TYR A 190 25.11 -6.19 8.05
C TYR A 190 25.67 -4.92 7.44
N SER A 191 25.65 -4.82 6.11
CA SER A 191 25.83 -3.55 5.44
C SER A 191 24.55 -2.72 5.52
N LYS A 192 24.68 -1.42 5.21
CA LYS A 192 23.53 -0.53 5.02
C LYS A 192 22.53 -1.09 4.01
N LYS A 193 23.01 -1.71 2.93
CA LYS A 193 22.15 -2.31 1.91
C LYS A 193 21.37 -3.50 2.49
N ASP A 194 22.04 -4.36 3.25
CA ASP A 194 21.40 -5.54 3.85
C ASP A 194 20.27 -5.15 4.81
N LEU A 195 20.48 -4.11 5.63
CA LEU A 195 19.44 -3.60 6.52
C LEU A 195 18.25 -3.00 5.76
N PHE A 196 18.49 -2.32 4.64
CA PHE A 196 17.40 -1.85 3.79
C PHE A 196 16.68 -3.02 3.11
N ASP A 197 17.40 -3.99 2.56
CA ASP A 197 16.76 -5.16 1.93
C ASP A 197 15.95 -5.97 2.95
N LEU A 198 16.43 -6.10 4.19
CA LEU A 198 15.68 -6.70 5.29
C LEU A 198 14.37 -5.94 5.55
N ASN A 199 14.40 -4.61 5.49
CA ASN A 199 13.21 -3.79 5.65
C ASN A 199 12.19 -3.93 4.49
N TYR A 200 12.66 -4.05 3.24
CA TYR A 200 11.78 -3.95 2.06
C TYR A 200 11.42 -5.28 1.40
N LYS A 201 12.29 -6.29 1.49
CA LYS A 201 12.28 -7.45 0.58
C LYS A 201 12.49 -8.78 1.28
N THR A 202 13.43 -8.84 2.22
CA THR A 202 13.94 -10.11 2.76
C THR A 202 13.60 -10.30 4.24
N GLY A 203 12.90 -9.36 4.87
CA GLY A 203 12.48 -9.50 6.27
C GLY A 203 11.21 -10.31 6.45
N GLY A 204 10.75 -10.40 7.69
CA GLY A 204 9.48 -11.05 8.01
C GLY A 204 9.52 -12.56 7.78
N PHE A 205 8.49 -13.15 7.19
CA PHE A 205 8.44 -14.61 6.98
C PHE A 205 9.54 -15.13 6.04
N VAL A 206 10.05 -14.30 5.13
CA VAL A 206 11.22 -14.66 4.32
C VAL A 206 12.44 -14.92 5.22
N ASP A 207 12.78 -14.01 6.11
CA ASP A 207 13.91 -14.18 7.05
C ASP A 207 13.65 -15.32 8.06
N LEU A 208 12.40 -15.43 8.53
CA LEU A 208 12.04 -16.34 9.62
C LEU A 208 11.85 -17.80 9.17
N PHE A 209 11.34 -18.01 7.95
CA PHE A 209 10.89 -19.32 7.44
C PHE A 209 11.40 -19.63 6.03
N GLY A 210 12.10 -18.70 5.36
CA GLY A 210 12.60 -18.88 3.99
C GLY A 210 11.57 -18.70 2.89
N THR A 211 10.36 -18.23 3.22
CA THR A 211 9.25 -18.09 2.26
C THR A 211 8.37 -16.88 2.60
N SER A 212 7.85 -16.20 1.58
CA SER A 212 6.80 -15.18 1.73
C SER A 212 5.40 -15.76 1.54
N ASP A 213 5.28 -17.04 1.19
CA ASP A 213 3.99 -17.68 0.97
C ASP A 213 3.31 -18.04 2.31
N VAL A 214 2.28 -17.26 2.66
CA VAL A 214 1.49 -17.47 3.87
C VAL A 214 0.83 -18.85 3.91
N ARG A 215 0.54 -19.46 2.76
CA ARG A 215 -0.05 -20.81 2.71
C ARG A 215 0.91 -21.86 3.25
N GLU A 216 2.21 -21.71 3.01
CA GLU A 216 3.24 -22.59 3.58
C GLU A 216 3.35 -22.40 5.10
N ILE A 217 3.26 -21.17 5.60
CA ILE A 217 3.25 -20.88 7.03
C ILE A 217 2.03 -21.53 7.70
N LEU A 218 0.84 -21.36 7.12
CA LEU A 218 -0.38 -21.98 7.62
C LEU A 218 -0.35 -23.51 7.58
N ALA A 219 0.30 -24.11 6.57
CA ALA A 219 0.52 -25.56 6.54
C ALA A 219 1.38 -26.02 7.74
N LYS A 220 2.45 -25.29 8.06
CA LYS A 220 3.28 -25.57 9.26
C LYS A 220 2.48 -25.40 10.56
N VAL A 221 1.63 -24.38 10.65
CA VAL A 221 0.71 -24.17 11.78
C VAL A 221 -0.22 -25.38 11.96
N LYS A 222 -0.83 -25.86 10.88
CA LYS A 222 -1.73 -27.03 10.89
C LYS A 222 -1.02 -28.32 11.32
N LEU A 223 0.27 -28.44 11.03
CA LEU A 223 1.12 -29.55 11.46
C LEU A 223 1.63 -29.41 12.91
N GLY A 224 1.28 -28.34 13.63
CA GLY A 224 1.67 -28.15 15.02
C GLY A 224 3.07 -27.57 15.22
N ASP A 225 3.69 -26.99 14.19
CA ASP A 225 5.01 -26.34 14.31
C ASP A 225 4.91 -25.15 15.28
N SER A 226 5.59 -25.26 16.42
CA SER A 226 5.48 -24.27 17.51
C SER A 226 6.04 -22.89 17.11
N LYS A 227 7.06 -22.84 16.25
CA LYS A 227 7.63 -21.58 15.75
C LYS A 227 6.63 -20.92 14.80
N ALA A 228 6.06 -21.67 13.86
CA ALA A 228 5.05 -21.17 12.93
C ALA A 228 3.81 -20.66 13.67
N ILE A 229 3.32 -21.41 14.68
CA ILE A 229 2.19 -20.99 15.52
C ILE A 229 2.50 -19.67 16.23
N LEU A 230 3.67 -19.55 16.86
CA LEU A 230 4.05 -18.34 17.58
C LEU A 230 4.11 -17.11 16.67
N TYR A 231 4.82 -17.21 15.53
CA TYR A 231 4.95 -16.08 14.62
C TYR A 231 3.66 -15.74 13.88
N TRP A 232 2.82 -16.74 13.56
CA TRP A 232 1.50 -16.48 12.98
C TRP A 232 0.57 -15.75 13.96
N ARG A 233 0.52 -16.19 15.23
CA ARG A 233 -0.22 -15.49 16.28
C ARG A 233 0.35 -14.10 16.54
N GLY A 234 1.67 -13.97 16.53
CA GLY A 234 2.37 -12.69 16.66
C GLY A 234 2.03 -11.72 15.52
N PHE A 235 1.94 -12.21 14.28
CA PHE A 235 1.52 -11.43 13.12
C PHE A 235 0.10 -10.88 13.27
N ILE A 236 -0.87 -11.74 13.61
CA ILE A 236 -2.26 -11.32 13.91
C ILE A 236 -2.29 -10.30 15.05
N TYR A 237 -1.56 -10.56 16.13
CA TYR A 237 -1.50 -9.69 17.30
C TYR A 237 -0.98 -8.29 16.97
N GLN A 238 0.08 -8.19 16.15
CA GLN A 238 0.62 -6.90 15.73
C GLN A 238 -0.37 -6.12 14.86
N ILE A 239 -1.07 -6.78 13.93
CA ILE A 239 -2.12 -6.14 13.13
C ILE A 239 -3.24 -5.63 14.04
N ALA A 240 -3.71 -6.43 14.99
CA ALA A 240 -4.74 -6.03 15.94
C ALA A 240 -4.33 -4.81 16.79
N LYS A 241 -3.07 -4.75 17.23
CA LYS A 241 -2.53 -3.57 17.90
C LYS A 241 -2.60 -2.31 17.03
N GLU A 242 -2.25 -2.44 15.76
CA GLU A 242 -2.29 -1.32 14.82
C GLU A 242 -3.74 -0.85 14.56
N ILE A 243 -4.70 -1.79 14.48
CA ILE A 243 -6.13 -1.48 14.45
C ILE A 243 -6.54 -0.70 15.70
N GLY A 244 -6.11 -1.12 16.89
CA GLY A 244 -6.37 -0.42 18.15
C GLY A 244 -5.77 1.00 18.20
N ALA A 245 -4.59 1.19 17.60
CA ALA A 245 -4.01 2.52 17.41
C ALA A 245 -4.92 3.38 16.53
N MET A 246 -5.33 2.90 15.36
CA MET A 246 -6.21 3.64 14.45
C MET A 246 -7.60 3.91 15.05
N TYR A 247 -8.14 2.99 15.85
CA TYR A 247 -9.37 3.18 16.62
C TYR A 247 -9.26 4.36 17.59
N SER A 248 -8.11 4.48 18.26
CA SER A 248 -7.81 5.60 19.15
C SER A 248 -7.72 6.93 18.38
N ILE A 249 -7.11 6.92 17.19
CA ILE A 249 -7.05 8.10 16.31
C ILE A 249 -8.43 8.53 15.83
N LEU A 250 -9.37 7.59 15.65
CA LEU A 250 -10.76 7.88 15.32
C LEU A 250 -11.63 8.18 16.56
N HIS A 251 -11.04 8.28 17.76
CA HIS A 251 -11.73 8.54 19.03
C HIS A 251 -12.88 7.55 19.29
N GLY A 252 -12.69 6.30 18.88
CA GLY A 252 -13.68 5.23 18.99
C GLY A 252 -14.90 5.36 18.08
N LYS A 253 -14.94 6.37 17.21
CA LYS A 253 -16.03 6.56 16.23
C LYS A 253 -15.65 5.83 14.94
N VAL A 254 -15.92 4.53 14.89
CA VAL A 254 -15.58 3.67 13.75
C VAL A 254 -16.84 2.97 13.26
N ASP A 255 -17.20 3.20 12.01
CA ASP A 255 -18.37 2.57 11.39
C ASP A 255 -18.10 1.10 11.03
N ALA A 256 -16.88 0.81 10.55
CA ALA A 256 -16.44 -0.54 10.23
C ALA A 256 -14.91 -0.68 10.19
N ILE A 257 -14.46 -1.91 10.44
CA ILE A 257 -13.10 -2.37 10.14
C ILE A 257 -13.15 -3.21 8.87
N LEU A 258 -12.35 -2.86 7.87
CA LEU A 258 -12.33 -3.52 6.57
C LEU A 258 -10.99 -4.25 6.38
N ILE A 259 -11.05 -5.55 6.11
CA ILE A 259 -9.86 -6.38 5.86
C ILE A 259 -9.78 -6.73 4.38
N THR A 260 -8.68 -6.39 3.72
CA THR A 260 -8.44 -6.60 2.29
C THR A 260 -7.01 -7.10 2.02
N GLY A 261 -6.64 -7.27 0.75
CA GLY A 261 -5.35 -7.82 0.33
C GLY A 261 -5.38 -9.33 0.16
N GLY A 262 -4.33 -9.89 -0.45
CA GLY A 262 -4.25 -11.32 -0.79
C GLY A 262 -4.33 -12.26 0.43
N ILE A 263 -3.87 -11.83 1.61
CA ILE A 263 -3.89 -12.67 2.82
C ILE A 263 -5.31 -12.76 3.41
N ALA A 264 -6.20 -11.81 3.09
CA ALA A 264 -7.57 -11.78 3.60
C ALA A 264 -8.44 -12.96 3.12
N HIS A 265 -7.95 -13.79 2.19
CA HIS A 265 -8.58 -15.08 1.85
C HIS A 265 -8.46 -16.14 2.96
N SER A 266 -7.52 -16.01 3.90
CA SER A 266 -7.37 -16.94 5.01
C SER A 266 -8.44 -16.68 6.07
N GLN A 267 -9.22 -17.71 6.40
CA GLN A 267 -10.18 -17.61 7.49
C GLN A 267 -9.47 -17.52 8.85
N GLU A 268 -8.30 -18.12 8.99
CA GLU A 268 -7.50 -18.09 10.23
C GLU A 268 -7.11 -16.65 10.62
N ILE A 269 -6.69 -15.80 9.66
CA ILE A 269 -6.37 -14.40 9.97
C ILE A 269 -7.64 -13.59 10.29
N VAL A 270 -8.73 -13.82 9.55
CA VAL A 270 -10.00 -13.11 9.75
C VAL A 270 -10.57 -13.42 11.13
N THR A 271 -10.59 -14.70 11.52
CA THR A 271 -11.06 -15.12 12.84
C THR A 271 -10.17 -14.54 13.94
N GLY A 272 -8.85 -14.64 13.81
CA GLY A 272 -7.94 -14.08 14.82
C GLY A 272 -8.08 -12.56 14.99
N LEU A 273 -8.31 -11.81 13.91
CA LEU A 273 -8.55 -10.37 14.01
C LEU A 273 -9.93 -10.05 14.60
N LYS A 274 -10.97 -10.85 14.31
CA LYS A 274 -12.29 -10.72 14.95
C LYS A 274 -12.21 -10.93 16.46
N ASP A 275 -11.41 -11.89 16.91
CA ASP A 275 -11.25 -12.17 18.35
C ASP A 275 -10.71 -10.94 19.11
N TYR A 276 -9.79 -10.18 18.51
CA TYR A 276 -9.24 -8.97 19.13
C TYR A 276 -10.10 -7.72 18.91
N CYS A 277 -10.66 -7.53 17.72
CA CYS A 277 -11.12 -6.22 17.26
C CYS A 277 -12.64 -6.12 17.06
N SER A 278 -13.40 -7.19 17.24
CA SER A 278 -14.87 -7.16 17.05
C SER A 278 -15.59 -6.21 18.00
N SER A 279 -15.01 -5.91 19.16
CA SER A 279 -15.54 -4.92 20.12
C SER A 279 -15.33 -3.47 19.68
N PHE A 280 -14.45 -3.22 18.70
CA PHE A 280 -14.18 -1.87 18.21
C PHE A 280 -15.20 -1.41 17.17
N ALA A 281 -15.53 -2.30 16.21
CA ALA A 281 -16.55 -2.07 15.18
C ALA A 281 -16.86 -3.38 14.43
N PRO A 282 -17.97 -3.46 13.67
CA PRO A 282 -18.22 -4.57 12.75
C PRO A 282 -17.08 -4.76 11.75
N ILE A 283 -16.70 -6.02 11.50
CA ILE A 283 -15.60 -6.38 10.60
C ILE A 283 -16.13 -6.98 9.30
N TYR A 284 -15.72 -6.39 8.18
CA TYR A 284 -16.03 -6.86 6.82
C TYR A 284 -14.75 -7.24 6.08
N VAL A 285 -14.86 -8.21 5.17
CA VAL A 285 -13.70 -8.76 4.44
C VAL A 285 -13.91 -8.58 2.94
N TYR A 286 -12.93 -8.00 2.28
CA TYR A 286 -12.86 -7.75 0.85
C TYR A 286 -11.56 -8.38 0.29
N PRO A 287 -11.51 -9.72 0.11
CA PRO A 287 -10.28 -10.42 -0.24
C PRO A 287 -9.69 -10.00 -1.58
N GLY A 288 -8.37 -9.99 -1.66
CA GLY A 288 -7.61 -9.71 -2.88
C GLY A 288 -7.29 -8.24 -3.09
N GLU A 289 -6.87 -7.92 -4.31
CA GLU A 289 -6.45 -6.59 -4.73
C GLU A 289 -7.14 -6.27 -6.06
N ALA A 290 -8.00 -5.26 -6.05
CA ALA A 290 -8.77 -4.88 -7.23
C ALA A 290 -8.11 -3.70 -7.98
N GLU A 291 -6.78 -3.69 -8.11
CA GLU A 291 -6.00 -2.52 -8.55
C GLU A 291 -6.50 -1.91 -9.87
N MET A 292 -6.73 -2.76 -10.88
CA MET A 292 -7.20 -2.32 -12.19
C MET A 292 -8.62 -1.75 -12.11
N LYS A 293 -9.51 -2.43 -11.39
CA LYS A 293 -10.86 -1.94 -11.13
C LYS A 293 -10.87 -0.65 -10.30
N ALA A 294 -9.95 -0.50 -9.34
CA ALA A 294 -9.81 0.71 -8.53
C ALA A 294 -9.42 1.92 -9.39
N MET A 295 -8.51 1.73 -10.34
CA MET A 295 -8.13 2.76 -11.30
C MET A 295 -9.26 3.10 -12.26
N GLU A 296 -9.97 2.09 -12.78
CA GLU A 296 -11.17 2.27 -13.59
C GLU A 296 -12.23 3.09 -12.84
N MET A 297 -12.62 2.64 -11.65
CA MET A 297 -13.64 3.30 -10.81
C MET A 297 -13.22 4.72 -10.44
N GLY A 298 -11.94 4.97 -10.19
CA GLY A 298 -11.41 6.32 -9.99
C GLY A 298 -11.59 7.23 -11.21
N ALA A 299 -11.31 6.72 -12.41
CA ALA A 299 -11.52 7.47 -13.64
C ALA A 299 -13.03 7.71 -13.90
N ILE A 300 -13.89 6.71 -13.68
CA ILE A 300 -15.35 6.84 -13.84
C ILE A 300 -15.90 7.92 -12.93
N ARG A 301 -15.50 7.98 -11.65
CA ARG A 301 -15.94 9.04 -10.72
C ARG A 301 -15.65 10.45 -11.24
N VAL A 302 -14.52 10.65 -11.93
CA VAL A 302 -14.19 11.93 -12.56
C VAL A 302 -15.01 12.17 -13.83
N LEU A 303 -15.12 11.16 -14.71
CA LEU A 303 -15.86 11.27 -15.97
C LEU A 303 -17.37 11.50 -15.76
N GLU A 304 -17.93 10.95 -14.69
CA GLU A 304 -19.33 11.14 -14.27
C GLU A 304 -19.54 12.35 -13.36
N GLN A 305 -18.50 13.15 -13.11
CA GLN A 305 -18.56 14.37 -12.27
C GLN A 305 -18.96 14.13 -10.81
N VAL A 306 -18.81 12.90 -10.33
CA VAL A 306 -18.96 12.55 -8.91
C VAL A 306 -17.78 13.10 -8.09
N GLU A 307 -16.57 13.08 -8.68
CA GLU A 307 -15.35 13.61 -8.08
C GLU A 307 -14.71 14.67 -8.99
N LYS A 308 -14.16 15.74 -8.40
CA LYS A 308 -13.41 16.75 -9.14
C LYS A 308 -12.00 16.25 -9.42
N VAL A 309 -11.54 16.39 -10.67
CA VAL A 309 -10.14 16.11 -11.01
C VAL A 309 -9.19 16.99 -10.20
N LYS A 310 -8.09 16.38 -9.74
CA LYS A 310 -6.98 17.09 -9.10
C LYS A 310 -5.84 17.25 -10.10
N HIS A 311 -5.19 18.40 -10.10
CA HIS A 311 -4.01 18.64 -10.93
C HIS A 311 -2.74 18.31 -10.16
N TYR A 312 -1.92 17.41 -10.73
CA TYR A 312 -0.62 17.07 -10.14
C TYR A 312 0.36 18.25 -10.31
N THR A 313 0.82 18.80 -9.20
CA THR A 313 1.72 19.98 -9.20
C THR A 313 3.20 19.62 -9.15
N GLY A 314 3.53 18.35 -8.90
CA GLY A 314 4.90 17.92 -8.59
C GLY A 314 5.44 18.41 -7.24
N ARG A 315 4.62 19.11 -6.44
CA ARG A 315 4.99 19.58 -5.11
C ARG A 315 4.33 18.70 -4.06
N PRO A 316 5.06 18.19 -3.07
CA PRO A 316 4.47 17.49 -1.94
C PRO A 316 3.41 18.37 -1.26
N VAL A 317 2.27 17.77 -0.90
CA VAL A 317 1.22 18.46 -0.13
C VAL A 317 1.68 18.86 1.27
N TRP A 318 2.77 18.23 1.75
CA TRP A 318 3.46 18.55 2.99
C TRP A 318 4.94 18.15 2.87
N SER A 319 5.85 18.85 3.56
CA SER A 319 7.29 18.54 3.54
C SER A 319 7.99 18.66 4.88
N LYS A 320 7.71 19.71 5.65
CA LYS A 320 8.24 19.96 7.00
C LYS A 320 7.35 20.96 7.72
N PHE A 321 7.54 21.08 9.03
CA PHE A 321 7.06 22.23 9.80
C PHE A 321 8.10 23.37 9.77
N GLU A 322 7.65 24.62 9.84
CA GLU A 322 8.51 25.82 9.71
C GLU A 322 8.82 26.54 11.03
N PHE A 323 8.37 26.01 12.17
CA PHE A 323 8.61 26.59 13.50
C PHE A 323 9.92 26.12 14.15
#